data_AF-A0A7R9QDN2-F1
#
_entry.id   AF-A0A7R9QDN2-F1
#
_cell.length_a   1.000
_cell.length_b   1.000
_cell.length_c   1.000
_cell.angle_alpha   90.00
_cell.angle_beta   90.00
_cell.angle_gamma   90.00
#
_symmetry.space_group_name_H-M   'P 1'
#
loop_
_entity.id
_entity.type
_entity.pdbx_description
1 polymer ?
#
loop_
_entity_poly.entity_id
_entity_poly.type
_entity_poly.pdbx_seq_one_letter_code
_entity_poly.pdbx_strand_id
1 'polypeptide(L)'
;DYNYHRFPRDRETDPNHFYFTDYERHNSEIASFHLDRILGFRRSPPVVGRVLNMSSEIYALSDEELLKTFFVSPANNLCFHGKCSYYCDTAHALCGHPDLLEGSFAAFLPSKDLAPRRRFSYGSVLCSID
;
A
#
# COMPACT_ATOMS: atom_id res chain seq x y z
N ASP A 1 -7.56 0.44 -4.31
CA ASP A 1 -6.13 0.65 -4.05
C ASP A 1 -5.67 -0.28 -2.92
N TYR A 2 -4.43 -0.76 -2.98
CA TYR A 2 -3.85 -1.72 -2.03
C TYR A 2 -2.44 -1.31 -1.60
N ASN A 3 -2.18 -1.36 -0.29
CA ASN A 3 -0.86 -1.09 0.29
C ASN A 3 -0.50 -2.20 1.29
N TYR A 4 0.72 -2.72 1.23
CA TYR A 4 1.13 -3.91 1.96
C TYR A 4 2.03 -3.59 3.16
N HIS A 5 1.97 -4.47 4.16
CA HIS A 5 2.81 -4.37 5.34
C HIS A 5 4.29 -4.56 5.02
N ARG A 6 5.11 -3.58 5.41
CA ARG A 6 6.58 -3.59 5.27
C ARG A 6 7.31 -3.70 6.60
N PHE A 7 6.88 -2.94 7.59
CA PHE A 7 7.58 -2.75 8.85
C PHE A 7 6.65 -2.96 10.04
N PRO A 8 7.16 -3.45 11.19
CA PRO A 8 6.35 -3.65 12.38
C PRO A 8 5.80 -2.32 12.91
N ARG A 9 4.72 -2.42 13.71
CA ARG A 9 3.90 -1.27 14.14
C ARG A 9 4.66 -0.22 14.96
N ASP A 10 5.71 -0.65 15.65
CA ASP A 10 6.60 0.12 16.52
C ASP A 10 7.75 0.80 15.76
N ARG A 11 7.96 0.47 14.48
CA ARG A 11 9.03 1.08 13.68
C ARG A 11 8.73 2.55 13.41
N GLU A 12 9.55 3.45 13.91
CA GLU A 12 9.48 4.88 13.57
C GLU A 12 10.28 5.20 12.30
N THR A 13 9.91 6.30 11.65
CA THR A 13 10.63 6.84 10.48
C THR A 13 11.99 7.37 10.96
N ASP A 14 13.05 7.14 10.18
CA ASP A 14 14.38 7.62 10.53
C ASP A 14 14.37 9.16 10.64
N PRO A 15 14.93 9.78 11.69
CA PRO A 15 14.98 11.23 11.82
C PRO A 15 15.69 11.95 10.65
N ASN A 16 16.57 11.25 9.92
CA ASN A 16 17.27 11.78 8.76
C ASN A 16 16.49 11.57 7.44
N HIS A 17 15.40 10.80 7.46
CA HIS A 17 14.54 10.65 6.30
C HIS A 17 13.70 11.91 6.08
N PHE A 18 13.77 12.44 4.86
CA PHE A 18 12.87 13.51 4.44
C PHE A 18 11.48 12.94 4.15
N TYR A 19 10.46 13.80 4.16
CA TYR A 19 9.06 13.40 3.94
C TYR A 19 8.83 12.69 2.59
N PHE A 20 9.63 12.99 1.56
CA PHE A 20 9.52 12.37 0.22
C PHE A 20 10.27 11.04 0.11
N THR A 21 11.02 10.64 1.13
CA THR A 21 11.69 9.33 1.22
C THR A 21 11.01 8.40 2.21
N ASP A 22 9.94 8.87 2.88
CA ASP A 22 9.26 8.03 3.85
C ASP A 22 8.52 6.89 3.16
N TYR A 23 8.47 5.75 3.84
CA TYR A 23 7.72 4.61 3.35
C TYR A 23 6.25 4.80 3.65
N GLU A 24 5.41 4.50 2.67
CA GLU A 24 3.99 4.38 2.92
C GLU A 24 3.71 3.24 3.91
N ARG A 25 2.72 3.45 4.76
CA ARG A 25 2.36 2.50 5.80
C ARG A 25 0.88 2.15 5.69
N HIS A 26 0.60 0.88 5.45
CA HIS A 26 -0.76 0.38 5.30
C HIS A 26 -1.64 0.63 6.55
N ASN A 27 -1.06 0.60 7.74
CA ASN A 27 -1.76 0.92 8.98
C ASN A 27 -2.14 2.41 9.09
N SER A 28 -1.37 3.32 8.47
CA SER A 28 -1.68 4.74 8.43
C SER A 28 -2.94 5.03 7.62
N GLU A 29 -3.12 4.33 6.50
CA GLU A 29 -4.34 4.42 5.68
C GLU A 29 -5.59 4.02 6.46
N ILE A 30 -5.51 2.88 7.17
CA ILE A 30 -6.61 2.39 8.02
C ILE A 30 -6.89 3.38 9.16
N ALA A 31 -5.85 3.82 9.87
CA ALA A 31 -5.99 4.73 10.99
C ALA A 31 -6.58 6.09 10.56
N SER A 32 -6.13 6.62 9.43
CA SER A 32 -6.58 7.91 8.88
C SER A 32 -8.06 7.88 8.52
N PHE A 33 -8.55 6.79 7.92
CA PHE A 33 -9.97 6.61 7.64
C PHE A 33 -10.82 6.60 8.92
N HIS A 34 -10.38 5.86 9.94
CA HIS A 34 -11.09 5.82 11.22
C HIS A 34 -11.04 7.16 11.95
N LEU A 35 -9.91 7.87 11.90
CA LEU A 35 -9.76 9.20 12.49
C LEU A 35 -10.67 10.23 11.82
N ASP A 36 -10.69 10.27 10.48
CA ASP A 36 -11.57 11.16 9.70
C ASP A 36 -13.06 10.92 10.01
N ARG A 37 -13.43 9.66 10.27
CA ARG A 37 -14.77 9.29 10.73
C ARG A 37 -15.05 9.79 12.15
N ILE A 38 -14.13 9.61 13.09
CA ILE A 38 -14.30 10.02 14.51
C ILE A 38 -14.41 11.54 14.61
N LEU A 39 -13.60 12.28 13.84
CA LEU A 39 -13.65 13.74 13.77
C LEU A 39 -14.88 14.27 13.02
N GLY A 40 -15.71 13.39 12.43
CA GLY A 40 -16.95 13.75 11.76
C GLY A 40 -16.79 14.34 10.36
N PHE A 41 -15.59 14.30 9.77
CA PHE A 41 -15.33 14.83 8.44
C PHE A 41 -15.93 13.97 7.33
N ARG A 42 -15.75 12.64 7.40
CA ARG A 42 -16.30 11.66 6.44
C ARG A 42 -15.91 11.96 4.98
N ARG A 43 -14.66 12.37 4.77
CA ARG A 43 -14.07 12.68 3.46
C ARG A 43 -13.08 11.61 2.99
N SER A 44 -12.57 10.79 3.90
CA SER A 44 -11.66 9.69 3.57
C SER A 44 -12.45 8.50 2.98
N PRO A 45 -11.95 7.86 1.90
CA PRO A 45 -12.57 6.67 1.33
C PRO A 45 -12.53 5.52 2.34
N PRO A 46 -13.47 4.55 2.25
CA PRO A 46 -13.41 3.37 3.10
C PRO A 46 -12.12 2.56 2.91
N VAL A 47 -11.38 2.37 4.01
CA VAL A 47 -10.16 1.54 4.07
C VAL A 47 -10.31 0.45 5.12
N VAL A 48 -9.93 -0.78 4.77
CA VAL A 48 -9.93 -1.93 5.70
C VAL A 48 -8.59 -2.68 5.67
N GLY A 49 -8.17 -3.22 6.80
CA GLY A 49 -7.04 -4.14 6.87
C GLY A 49 -7.46 -5.57 6.56
N ARG A 50 -6.64 -6.30 5.79
CA ARG A 50 -6.86 -7.71 5.49
C ARG A 50 -5.52 -8.45 5.38
N VAL A 51 -5.52 -9.70 5.84
CA VAL A 51 -4.42 -10.65 5.59
C VAL A 51 -4.77 -11.47 4.36
N LEU A 52 -3.87 -11.51 3.39
CA LEU A 52 -3.99 -12.27 2.15
C LEU A 52 -3.07 -13.48 2.15
N ASN A 53 -3.50 -14.55 1.48
CA ASN A 53 -2.58 -15.58 1.04
C ASN A 53 -1.95 -15.17 -0.31
N MET A 54 -0.65 -14.92 -0.32
CA MET A 54 0.08 -14.45 -1.49
C MET A 54 0.03 -15.44 -2.65
N SER A 55 0.06 -16.75 -2.37
CA SER A 55 0.09 -17.79 -3.39
C SER A 55 -1.23 -17.86 -4.17
N SER A 56 -2.37 -17.87 -3.45
CA SER A 56 -3.68 -18.03 -4.08
C SER A 56 -4.32 -16.72 -4.54
N GLU A 57 -4.08 -15.61 -3.81
CA GLU A 57 -4.80 -14.35 -4.07
C GLU A 57 -3.99 -13.35 -4.88
N ILE A 58 -2.65 -13.46 -4.88
CA ILE A 58 -1.80 -12.54 -5.65
C ILE A 58 -1.16 -13.31 -6.78
N TYR A 59 -0.30 -14.29 -6.49
CA TYR A 59 0.48 -15.02 -7.48
C TYR A 59 -0.42 -15.66 -8.55
N ALA A 60 -1.45 -16.42 -8.16
CA ALA A 60 -2.35 -17.07 -9.13
C ALA A 60 -3.20 -16.11 -9.98
N LEU A 61 -3.39 -14.86 -9.55
CA LEU A 61 -4.23 -13.85 -10.23
C LEU A 61 -3.42 -12.71 -10.86
N SER A 62 -2.09 -12.75 -10.75
CA SER A 62 -1.20 -11.68 -11.20
C SER A 62 -0.99 -11.72 -12.71
N ASP A 63 -0.84 -10.53 -13.29
CA ASP A 63 -0.41 -10.38 -14.69
C ASP A 63 1.04 -10.84 -14.89
N GLU A 64 1.42 -11.15 -16.14
CA GLU A 64 2.75 -11.66 -16.49
C GLU A 64 3.89 -10.74 -16.03
N GLU A 65 3.70 -9.42 -16.06
CA GLU A 65 4.70 -8.46 -15.59
C GLU A 65 4.92 -8.55 -14.07
N LEU A 66 3.85 -8.70 -13.29
CA LEU A 66 3.92 -8.80 -11.84
C LEU A 66 4.47 -10.17 -11.42
N LEU A 67 4.06 -11.24 -12.11
CA LEU A 67 4.54 -12.61 -11.89
C LEU A 67 6.07 -12.73 -11.96
N LYS A 68 6.72 -12.01 -12.89
CA LYS A 68 8.19 -12.01 -13.04
C LYS A 68 8.92 -11.41 -11.84
N THR A 69 8.24 -10.64 -10.98
CA THR A 69 8.84 -10.01 -9.79
C THR A 69 8.77 -10.89 -8.54
N PHE A 70 8.12 -12.05 -8.62
CA PHE A 70 8.05 -12.99 -7.50
C PHE A 70 9.33 -13.81 -7.38
N PHE A 71 9.79 -14.00 -6.16
CA PHE A 71 10.93 -14.85 -5.84
C PHE A 71 10.82 -15.42 -4.43
N VAL A 72 11.62 -16.45 -4.14
CA VAL A 72 11.72 -17.05 -2.80
C VAL A 72 12.97 -16.49 -2.13
N SER A 73 12.81 -15.92 -0.94
CA SER A 73 13.93 -15.40 -0.15
C SER A 73 14.81 -16.53 0.41
N PRO A 74 16.06 -16.24 0.82
CA PRO A 74 16.92 -17.24 1.48
C PRO A 74 16.32 -17.86 2.75
N ALA A 75 15.34 -17.18 3.37
CA ALA A 75 14.59 -17.67 4.52
C ALA A 75 13.36 -18.51 4.14
N ASN A 76 13.22 -18.90 2.87
CA ASN A 76 12.11 -19.68 2.32
C ASN A 76 10.73 -19.01 2.45
N ASN A 77 10.69 -17.67 2.45
CA ASN A 77 9.45 -16.89 2.37
C ASN A 77 9.19 -16.48 0.92
N LEU A 78 7.91 -16.44 0.53
CA LEU A 78 7.48 -15.91 -0.77
C LEU A 78 7.52 -14.39 -0.74
N CYS A 79 8.17 -13.78 -1.74
CA CYS A 79 8.34 -12.34 -1.84
C CYS A 79 8.03 -11.83 -3.25
N PHE A 80 7.68 -10.54 -3.36
CA PHE A 80 7.59 -9.82 -4.63
C PHE A 80 7.86 -8.33 -4.42
N HIS A 81 8.33 -7.63 -5.44
CA HIS A 81 8.59 -6.18 -5.37
C HIS A 81 7.72 -5.34 -6.31
N GLY A 82 7.05 -5.95 -7.30
CA GLY A 82 6.22 -5.22 -8.26
C GLY A 82 7.00 -4.22 -9.12
N LYS A 83 6.28 -3.31 -9.76
CA LYS A 83 6.84 -2.32 -10.70
C LYS A 83 6.34 -0.92 -10.34
N CYS A 84 7.18 -0.13 -9.68
CA CYS A 84 6.89 1.24 -9.31
C CYS A 84 8.17 2.09 -9.31
N SER A 85 8.03 3.42 -9.15
CA SER A 85 9.17 4.35 -9.21
C SER A 85 9.99 4.41 -7.92
N TYR A 86 9.41 4.08 -6.77
CA TYR A 86 10.05 4.20 -5.46
C TYR A 86 10.04 2.85 -4.73
N TYR A 87 11.21 2.35 -4.33
CA TYR A 87 11.35 1.15 -3.49
C TYR A 87 10.66 -0.12 -4.03
N CYS A 88 10.66 -0.30 -5.35
CA CYS A 88 10.23 -1.53 -6.05
C CYS A 88 11.44 -2.27 -6.65
N ASP A 89 12.40 -2.63 -5.79
CA ASP A 89 13.56 -3.45 -6.15
C ASP A 89 13.62 -4.71 -5.26
N THR A 90 14.58 -5.59 -5.53
CA THR A 90 14.75 -6.83 -4.76
C THR A 90 15.17 -6.58 -3.30
N ALA A 91 15.81 -5.45 -3.01
CA ALA A 91 16.23 -5.08 -1.65
C ALA A 91 15.05 -4.62 -0.78
N HIS A 92 14.01 -4.04 -1.39
CA HIS A 92 12.81 -3.52 -0.71
C HIS A 92 11.57 -4.35 -1.03
N ALA A 93 11.74 -5.63 -1.35
CA ALA A 93 10.65 -6.54 -1.65
C ALA A 93 9.72 -6.76 -0.45
N LEU A 94 8.45 -6.98 -0.73
CA LEU A 94 7.44 -7.40 0.23
C LEU A 94 7.52 -8.91 0.39
N CYS A 95 7.67 -9.37 1.63
CA CYS A 95 7.79 -10.79 1.94
C CYS A 95 6.71 -11.22 2.92
N GLY A 96 6.13 -12.39 2.68
CA GLY A 96 5.23 -13.05 3.63
C GLY A 96 5.97 -13.77 4.75
N HIS A 97 5.21 -14.42 5.63
CA HIS A 97 5.76 -15.32 6.65
C HIS A 97 4.84 -16.55 6.88
N PRO A 98 5.00 -17.65 6.11
CA PRO A 98 5.82 -17.78 4.90
C PRO A 98 5.19 -17.17 3.63
N ASP A 99 3.86 -17.16 3.53
CA ASP A 99 3.09 -16.71 2.36
C ASP A 99 1.89 -15.82 2.71
N LEU A 100 1.71 -15.49 3.99
CA LEU A 100 0.69 -14.55 4.45
C LEU A 100 1.23 -13.12 4.45
N LEU A 101 0.44 -12.18 3.94
CA LEU A 101 0.78 -10.77 3.87
C LEU A 101 -0.40 -9.90 4.31
N GLU A 102 -0.19 -9.03 5.28
CA GLU A 102 -1.16 -8.02 5.69
C GLU A 102 -1.10 -6.82 4.74
N GLY A 103 -2.25 -6.23 4.43
CA GLY A 103 -2.33 -4.96 3.71
C GLY A 103 -3.60 -4.17 4.01
N SER A 104 -3.62 -2.91 3.60
CA SER A 104 -4.80 -2.04 3.62
C SER A 104 -5.42 -2.00 2.23
N PHE A 105 -6.74 -2.13 2.19
CA PHE A 105 -7.55 -2.15 0.98
C PHE A 105 -8.49 -0.96 1.02
N ALA A 106 -8.20 0.03 0.19
CA ALA A 106 -9.03 1.20 0.02
C ALA A 106 -10.02 0.97 -1.14
N ALA A 107 -11.28 1.31 -0.90
CA ALA A 107 -12.31 1.27 -1.92
C ALA A 107 -11.92 2.18 -3.10
N PHE A 108 -12.00 1.63 -4.31
CA PHE A 108 -11.75 2.42 -5.51
C PHE A 108 -12.78 3.53 -5.65
N LEU A 109 -12.30 4.73 -5.98
CA LEU A 109 -13.16 5.82 -6.38
C LEU A 109 -13.82 5.50 -7.73
N PRO A 110 -15.01 6.04 -8.00
CA PRO A 110 -15.65 5.88 -9.31
C PRO A 110 -14.73 6.35 -10.44
N SER A 111 -14.92 5.76 -11.63
CA SER A 111 -14.17 6.15 -12.83
C SER A 111 -14.25 7.66 -13.06
N LYS A 112 -13.15 8.24 -13.55
CA LYS A 112 -13.06 9.66 -13.92
C LYS A 112 -14.08 10.03 -15.01
N ASP A 113 -14.50 9.08 -15.83
CA ASP A 113 -15.53 9.28 -16.86
C ASP A 113 -16.92 9.52 -16.26
N LEU A 114 -17.22 8.84 -15.15
CA LEU A 114 -18.49 8.97 -14.43
C LEU A 114 -18.47 10.16 -13.45
N ALA A 115 -17.34 10.35 -12.76
CA ALA A 115 -17.17 11.35 -11.73
C ALA A 115 -15.80 12.05 -11.88
N PRO A 116 -15.71 13.12 -12.68
CA PRO A 116 -14.46 13.84 -12.89
C PRO A 116 -13.99 14.52 -11.60
N ARG A 117 -12.73 14.28 -11.22
CA ARG A 117 -12.12 14.81 -10.00
C ARG A 117 -11.34 16.08 -10.30
N ARG A 118 -11.62 17.17 -9.57
CA ARG A 118 -10.82 18.39 -9.62
C ARG A 118 -9.64 18.26 -8.65
N ARG A 119 -8.42 18.49 -9.15
CA ARG A 119 -7.22 18.64 -8.34
C ARG A 119 -6.90 20.12 -8.20
N PHE A 120 -6.94 20.64 -6.99
CA PHE A 120 -6.56 22.02 -6.72
C PHE A 120 -5.06 22.09 -6.45
N SER A 121 -4.31 22.72 -7.35
CA SER A 121 -2.88 23.00 -7.16
C SER A 121 -2.70 24.25 -6.29
N TYR A 122 -2.97 24.14 -4.99
CA TYR A 122 -2.53 25.11 -4.00
C TYR A 122 -1.72 24.36 -2.92
N GLY A 123 -0.40 24.59 -2.88
CA GLY A 123 0.48 24.19 -1.78
C GLY A 123 0.33 22.75 -1.30
N SER A 124 0.82 21.80 -2.10
CA SER A 124 1.23 20.43 -1.73
C SER A 124 0.79 19.90 -0.34
N VAL A 125 -0.49 19.59 -0.20
CA VAL A 125 -0.96 18.43 0.55
C VAL A 125 -1.77 17.60 -0.43
N LEU A 126 -1.06 16.87 -1.30
CA LEU A 126 -1.66 15.88 -2.16
C LEU A 126 -2.04 14.68 -1.28
N CYS A 127 -3.29 14.66 -0.84
CA CYS A 127 -3.96 13.41 -0.51
C CYS A 127 -4.37 12.81 -1.85
N SER A 128 -3.40 12.26 -2.59
CA SER A 128 -3.67 11.49 -3.80
C SER A 128 -4.19 10.12 -3.36
N ILE A 129 -5.51 10.03 -3.20
CA ILE A 129 -6.20 8.75 -3.35
C ILE A 129 -6.37 8.60 -4.87
N ASP A 130 -5.38 8.02 -5.53
CA ASP A 130 -5.49 7.53 -6.90
C ASP A 130 -5.48 6.00 -6.90
#